data_AF-A0AAN7SDT7-F1
#
_entry.id   AF-A0AAN7SDT7-F1
#
_cell.length_a   1.000
_cell.length_b   1.000
_cell.length_c   1.000
_cell.angle_alpha   90.00
_cell.angle_beta   90.00
_cell.angle_gamma   90.00
#
_symmetry.space_group_name_H-M   'P 1'
#
loop_
_entity.id
_entity.type
_entity.pdbx_description
1 polymer ?
#
loop_
_entity_poly.entity_id
_entity_poly.type
_entity_poly.pdbx_seq_one_letter_code
_entity_poly.pdbx_strand_id
1 'polypeptide(L)' 'MTIYDIPGIVRTALPLALTPNNIMSGFAKTGIFPYNQNKFSDADFAPSYVTDRPMKNDKNEPQLSTSSALFPALLSNT' A
#
# COMPACT_ATOMS: atom_id res chain seq x y z
N MET A 1 -29.18 -14.23 -5.83
CA MET A 1 -28.17 -13.81 -4.83
C MET A 1 -28.81 -12.79 -3.90
N THR A 2 -29.05 -13.22 -2.68
CA THR A 2 -29.56 -12.45 -1.55
C THR A 2 -28.53 -12.45 -0.43
N ILE A 3 -28.74 -11.66 0.61
CA ILE A 3 -27.84 -11.62 1.78
C ILE A 3 -27.72 -12.97 2.52
N TYR A 4 -28.70 -13.89 2.36
CA TYR A 4 -28.69 -15.22 2.98
C TYR A 4 -27.83 -16.24 2.24
N ASP A 5 -27.41 -15.94 1.01
CA ASP A 5 -26.52 -16.80 0.24
C ASP A 5 -25.06 -16.65 0.71
N ILE A 6 -24.71 -15.50 1.32
CA ILE A 6 -23.35 -15.17 1.76
C ILE A 6 -22.81 -16.19 2.77
N PRO A 7 -23.53 -16.56 3.85
CA PRO A 7 -23.04 -17.56 4.80
C PRO A 7 -22.75 -18.92 4.16
N GLY A 8 -23.53 -19.34 3.15
CA GLY A 8 -23.32 -20.59 2.42
C GLY A 8 -22.04 -20.58 1.59
N ILE A 9 -21.77 -19.46 0.92
CA ILE A 9 -20.54 -19.25 0.12
C ILE A 9 -19.31 -19.14 1.04
N VAL A 10 -19.42 -18.41 2.15
CA VAL A 10 -18.33 -18.24 3.11
C VAL A 10 -17.96 -19.58 3.75
N ARG A 11 -18.96 -20.42 4.07
CA ARG A 11 -18.74 -21.78 4.60
C ARG A 11 -17.87 -22.64 3.68
N THR A 12 -18.03 -22.52 2.36
CA THR A 12 -17.27 -23.33 1.40
C THR A 12 -15.95 -22.68 1.02
N ALA A 13 -15.93 -21.36 0.79
CA ALA A 13 -14.76 -20.64 0.33
C ALA A 13 -13.69 -20.46 1.41
N LEU A 14 -14.06 -20.19 2.68
CA LEU A 14 -13.06 -19.94 3.73
C LEU A 14 -12.13 -21.13 3.99
N PRO A 15 -12.62 -22.37 4.18
CA PRO A 15 -11.72 -23.51 4.39
C PRO A 15 -10.81 -23.79 3.19
N LEU A 16 -11.30 -23.54 1.97
CA LEU A 16 -10.50 -23.69 0.74
C LEU A 16 -9.44 -22.59 0.61
N ALA A 17 -9.77 -21.37 1.01
CA ALA A 17 -8.86 -20.23 0.98
C ALA A 17 -7.82 -20.28 2.12
N LEU A 18 -8.19 -20.74 3.31
CA LEU A 18 -7.36 -20.75 4.51
C LEU A 18 -6.61 -22.08 4.70
N THR A 19 -6.06 -22.63 3.62
CA THR A 19 -5.15 -23.77 3.73
C THR A 19 -3.75 -23.29 4.14
N PRO A 20 -2.94 -24.12 4.82
CA PRO A 20 -1.55 -23.77 5.14
C PRO A 20 -0.77 -23.30 3.91
N ASN A 21 -0.99 -23.92 2.75
CA ASN A 21 -0.33 -23.53 1.50
C ASN A 21 -0.68 -22.12 1.04
N ASN A 22 -1.95 -21.71 1.13
CA ASN A 22 -2.38 -20.37 0.74
C ASN A 22 -1.91 -19.30 1.73
N ILE A 23 -1.90 -19.64 3.02
CA ILE A 23 -1.37 -18.76 4.06
C ILE A 23 0.13 -18.54 3.80
N MET A 24 0.91 -19.63 3.68
CA MET A 24 2.36 -19.56 3.40
C MET A 24 2.67 -18.82 2.10
N SER A 25 1.88 -19.05 1.04
CA SER A 25 2.08 -18.34 -0.23
C SER A 25 1.80 -16.84 -0.11
N GLY A 26 0.81 -16.42 0.69
CA GLY A 26 0.54 -15.02 0.99
C GLY A 26 1.70 -14.33 1.71
N PHE A 27 2.28 -14.99 2.72
CA PHE A 27 3.48 -14.50 3.42
C PHE A 27 4.70 -14.40 2.49
N ALA A 28 4.89 -15.40 1.62
CA ALA A 28 6.00 -15.40 0.66
C ALA A 28 5.81 -14.35 -0.46
N LYS A 29 4.57 -14.07 -0.84
CA LYS A 29 4.24 -13.09 -1.87
C LYS A 29 4.48 -11.66 -1.39
N THR A 30 4.24 -11.38 -0.12
CA THR A 30 4.50 -10.07 0.51
C THR A 30 5.95 -9.90 0.96
N GLY A 31 6.74 -10.98 0.99
CA GLY A 31 8.12 -10.94 1.47
C GLY A 31 8.23 -10.79 2.99
N ILE A 32 7.13 -11.04 3.72
CA ILE A 32 7.15 -11.10 5.19
C ILE A 32 7.87 -12.36 5.65
N PHE A 33 7.56 -13.51 5.01
CA PHE A 33 8.25 -14.77 5.28
C PHE A 33 8.33 -15.67 4.04
N PRO A 34 9.53 -16.10 3.60
CA PRO A 34 10.84 -15.63 4.07
C PRO A 34 11.01 -14.11 3.85
N TYR A 35 11.75 -13.46 4.74
CA TYR A 35 11.93 -12.01 4.70
C TYR A 35 12.63 -11.58 3.40
N ASN A 36 12.01 -10.68 2.66
CA ASN A 36 12.59 -10.05 1.48
C ASN A 36 12.11 -8.61 1.34
N GLN A 37 12.97 -7.66 1.69
CA GLN A 37 12.68 -6.22 1.60
C GLN A 37 12.57 -5.70 0.16
N ASN A 38 13.17 -6.39 -0.81
CA ASN A 38 13.16 -6.02 -2.21
C ASN A 38 12.02 -6.71 -2.98
N LYS A 39 10.92 -7.06 -2.28
CA LYS A 39 9.83 -7.84 -2.87
C LYS A 39 8.98 -7.03 -3.85
N PHE A 40 8.83 -5.74 -3.58
CA PHE A 40 8.08 -4.81 -4.42
C PHE A 40 9.04 -3.99 -5.27
N SER A 41 8.65 -3.75 -6.51
CA SER A 41 9.32 -2.88 -7.47
C SER A 41 8.59 -1.54 -7.58
N ASP A 42 9.23 -0.53 -8.15
CA ASP A 42 8.61 0.80 -8.34
C ASP A 42 7.29 0.73 -9.14
N ALA A 43 7.17 -0.23 -10.06
CA ALA A 43 5.95 -0.46 -10.84
C ALA A 43 4.76 -0.91 -9.99
N ASP A 44 4.99 -1.59 -8.87
CA ASP A 44 3.94 -2.02 -7.94
C ASP A 44 3.31 -0.83 -7.19
N PHE A 45 4.01 0.32 -7.18
CA PHE A 45 3.54 1.59 -6.61
C PHE A 45 3.02 2.58 -7.67
N ALA A 46 2.99 2.21 -8.96
CA ALA A 46 2.49 3.09 -10.03
C ALA A 46 1.10 3.71 -9.78
N PRO A 47 0.14 3.04 -9.11
CA PRO A 47 -1.17 3.63 -8.79
C PRO A 47 -1.14 4.70 -7.68
N SER A 48 -0.09 4.79 -6.85
CA SER A 48 -0.02 5.81 -5.79
C SER A 48 0.31 7.21 -6.32
N TYR A 49 0.76 7.33 -7.57
CA TYR A 49 1.03 8.62 -8.23
C TYR A 49 -0.23 9.47 -8.47
N VAL A 50 -1.43 8.93 -8.23
CA VAL A 50 -2.69 9.69 -8.39
C VAL A 50 -2.84 10.82 -7.36
N THR A 51 -2.05 10.83 -6.28
CA THR A 51 -1.95 11.97 -5.36
C THR A 51 -1.06 13.11 -5.87
N ASP A 52 -0.26 12.91 -6.93
CA ASP A 52 0.53 13.97 -7.59
C ASP A 52 -0.30 14.73 -8.65
N ARG A 53 -1.60 14.88 -8.40
CA ARG A 53 -2.42 15.77 -9.23
C ARG A 53 -1.93 17.19 -8.97
N PRO A 54 -1.57 17.97 -10.01
CA PRO A 54 -1.30 19.38 -9.82
C PRO A 54 -2.51 20.01 -9.14
N MET A 55 -2.26 20.75 -8.06
CA MET A 55 -3.30 21.55 -7.42
C MET A 55 -3.93 22.42 -8.49
N LYS A 56 -5.26 22.35 -8.66
CA LYS A 56 -5.94 23.23 -9.61
C LYS A 56 -5.70 24.65 -9.12
N ASN A 57 -4.82 25.38 -9.78
CA ASN A 57 -4.64 26.81 -9.58
C ASN A 57 -5.89 27.51 -10.14
N ASP A 58 -7.00 27.45 -9.42
CA ASP A 58 -8.10 28.38 -9.62
C ASP A 58 -7.53 29.78 -9.33
N LYS A 59 -7.59 30.67 -10.32
CA LYS A 59 -6.82 31.92 -10.39
C LYS A 59 -7.19 33.02 -9.38
N ASN A 60 -7.67 32.64 -8.20
CA ASN A 60 -8.01 33.56 -7.10
C ASN A 60 -7.16 33.27 -5.85
N GLU A 61 -5.85 33.14 -6.04
CA GLU A 61 -4.85 32.97 -4.96
C GLU A 61 -4.52 34.32 -4.29
N PRO A 62 -4.39 34.29 -2.94
CA PRO A 62 -3.22 34.90 -2.33
C PRO A 62 -2.43 33.92 -1.44
N GLN A 63 -1.27 33.54 -1.97
CA GLN A 63 0.05 33.28 -1.37
C GLN A 63 0.28 32.07 -0.43
N LEU A 64 1.02 31.12 -1.02
CA LEU A 64 2.06 30.25 -0.48
C LEU A 64 2.66 30.64 0.89
N SER A 65 2.45 29.77 1.89
CA SER A 65 3.24 29.72 3.12
C SER A 65 4.16 28.51 3.07
N THR A 66 5.42 28.74 2.71
CA THR A 66 6.52 27.79 2.87
C THR A 66 6.71 27.51 4.36
N SER A 67 6.42 26.29 4.82
CA SER A 67 7.02 25.77 6.06
C SER A 67 8.00 24.66 5.69
N SER A 68 9.26 24.97 5.95
CA SER A 68 10.39 24.07 5.81
C SER A 68 10.25 22.90 6.80
N ALA A 69 9.96 21.70 6.31
CA ALA A 69 10.32 20.49 7.03
C ALA A 69 11.81 20.22 6.80
N LEU A 70 12.60 20.83 7.68
CA LEU A 70 14.00 20.60 7.95
C LEU A 70 14.30 19.08 7.99
N PHE A 71 14.98 18.53 7.00
CA PHE A 71 15.75 17.30 7.20
C PHE A 71 17.07 17.70 7.87
N PRO A 72 17.34 17.35 9.14
CA PRO A 72 18.69 17.47 9.64
C PRO A 72 19.49 16.29 9.09
N ALA A 73 20.30 16.58 8.07
CA ALA A 73 21.52 15.83 7.82
C ALA A 73 22.44 16.01 9.03
N LEU A 74 22.36 15.10 10.01
CA LEU A 74 23.35 14.99 11.07
C LEU A 74 24.37 13.91 10.69
N LEU A 75 25.46 14.40 10.10
CA LEU A 75 26.86 14.05 10.40
C LEU A 75 27.32 12.61 10.10
N SER A 76 27.70 12.40 8.84
CA SER A 76 28.95 11.68 8.55
C SER A 76 30.09 12.69 8.60
N ASN A 77 30.79 12.76 9.74
CA ASN A 77 32.23 13.05 9.81
C ASN A 77 32.75 12.88 11.25
N THR A 78 33.34 11.72 11.56
CA THR A 78 34.68 11.52 12.14
C THR A 78 34.97 10.02 12.10
#